data_AF-A0A5N5ITV0-F1
#
_entry.id   AF-A0A5N5ITV0-F1
#
_cell.length_a   1.000
_cell.length_b   1.000
_cell.length_c   1.000
_cell.angle_alpha   90.00
_cell.angle_beta   90.00
_cell.angle_gamma   90.00
#
_symmetry.space_group_name_H-M   'P 1'
#
loop_
_entity.id
_entity.type
_entity.pdbx_description
1 polymer ?
#
loop_
_entity_poly.entity_id
_entity_poly.type
_entity_poly.pdbx_seq_one_letter_code
_entity_poly.pdbx_strand_id
1 'polypeptide(L)'
;MKKTLSPKLGALLFIFLTFMACSSEDGANGLDGMDGIDGIDGTDGTDGTDGLTSLISTTVEEPGTNCANGGFRLDIGLDSNENGQLDAGEVSSSQYLCNLDPADGLTSLIGTVIEQPGANCANGGYRLDVGLDSNGNGELDESEVTSSEYLCNADAADFNYQSYASLISQTGTDDPVSSVLDNSLGLNIVWARESQGRYLGTLDRSIDIGKTVIFFSTPSSHTGVRGELVSDNQIRLELQNGINVFADNFENLSFELREYE
;
A
#
# COMPACT_ATOMS: atom_id res chain seq x y z
N MET A 1 -70.44 -82.15 78.58
CA MET A 1 -69.02 -81.89 78.92
C MET A 1 -68.30 -81.35 77.68
N LYS A 2 -67.01 -80.97 77.82
CA LYS A 2 -66.03 -80.52 76.79
C LYS A 2 -66.05 -81.33 75.46
N LYS A 3 -65.58 -80.89 74.28
CA LYS A 3 -65.23 -79.56 73.69
C LYS A 3 -65.11 -79.66 72.14
N THR A 4 -65.51 -78.60 71.45
CA THR A 4 -65.28 -78.10 70.06
C THR A 4 -64.14 -78.60 69.11
N LEU A 5 -64.48 -78.66 67.79
CA LEU A 5 -63.79 -78.12 66.56
C LEU A 5 -62.88 -78.96 65.60
N SER A 6 -63.42 -79.28 64.39
CA SER A 6 -62.87 -79.06 63.00
C SER A 6 -61.48 -79.62 62.55
N PRO A 7 -60.98 -79.40 61.30
CA PRO A 7 -61.58 -79.14 59.96
C PRO A 7 -61.22 -80.33 58.98
N LYS A 8 -61.13 -80.33 57.62
CA LYS A 8 -61.29 -79.45 56.41
C LYS A 8 -61.94 -80.32 55.28
N LEU A 9 -62.25 -80.00 54.00
CA LEU A 9 -62.02 -78.94 52.98
C LEU A 9 -60.64 -78.89 52.25
N GLY A 10 -60.52 -78.76 50.90
CA GLY A 10 -61.48 -78.89 49.78
C GLY A 10 -60.96 -78.28 48.45
N ALA A 11 -61.37 -78.84 47.29
CA ALA A 11 -61.22 -78.36 45.89
C ALA A 11 -59.80 -78.10 45.30
N LEU A 12 -59.67 -78.29 43.97
CA LEU A 12 -58.44 -78.07 43.17
C LEU A 12 -58.76 -77.11 42.00
N LEU A 13 -57.89 -76.14 41.72
CA LEU A 13 -58.11 -75.10 40.70
C LEU A 13 -56.86 -74.93 39.82
N PHE A 14 -57.04 -74.83 38.50
CA PHE A 14 -55.97 -74.54 37.54
C PHE A 14 -55.64 -73.03 37.51
N ILE A 15 -54.35 -72.70 37.44
CA ILE A 15 -53.86 -71.35 37.13
C ILE A 15 -52.79 -71.47 36.04
N PHE A 16 -52.94 -70.67 34.98
CA PHE A 16 -51.98 -70.54 33.89
C PHE A 16 -51.03 -69.38 34.22
N LEU A 17 -49.71 -69.58 34.13
CA LEU A 17 -48.72 -68.59 34.59
C LEU A 17 -47.68 -68.31 33.51
N THR A 18 -47.89 -67.25 32.74
CA THR A 18 -46.93 -66.72 31.78
C THR A 18 -45.90 -65.84 32.49
N PHE A 19 -44.62 -66.21 32.44
CA PHE A 19 -43.53 -65.32 32.85
C PHE A 19 -42.92 -64.62 31.63
N MET A 20 -42.66 -63.33 31.80
CA MET A 20 -42.24 -62.40 30.75
C MET A 20 -40.73 -62.46 30.55
N ALA A 21 -40.27 -62.49 29.30
CA ALA A 21 -38.86 -62.32 28.99
C ALA A 21 -38.44 -60.86 29.25
N CYS A 22 -37.28 -60.67 29.87
CA CYS A 22 -36.68 -59.36 30.06
C CYS A 22 -35.52 -59.20 29.08
N SER A 23 -35.61 -58.20 28.21
CA SER A 23 -34.52 -57.70 27.37
C SER A 23 -34.08 -56.34 27.89
N SER A 24 -32.79 -56.05 27.86
CA SER A 24 -32.25 -54.73 28.18
C SER A 24 -32.65 -53.71 27.11
N GLU A 25 -33.53 -52.78 27.48
CA GLU A 25 -33.77 -51.56 26.71
C GLU A 25 -32.73 -50.51 27.14
N ASP A 26 -31.68 -50.36 26.35
CA ASP A 26 -30.75 -49.24 26.51
C ASP A 26 -31.49 -47.95 26.13
N GLY A 27 -31.58 -47.00 27.07
CA GLY A 27 -32.36 -45.78 26.91
C GLY A 27 -31.84 -44.94 25.74
N ALA A 28 -32.74 -44.52 24.84
CA ALA A 28 -32.38 -43.69 23.70
C ALA A 28 -31.71 -42.38 24.15
N ASN A 29 -30.63 -42.01 23.45
CA ASN A 29 -29.94 -40.74 23.69
C ASN A 29 -30.92 -39.56 23.54
N GLY A 30 -30.71 -38.52 24.35
CA GLY A 30 -31.40 -37.25 24.15
C GLY A 30 -31.05 -36.65 22.79
N LEU A 31 -31.99 -35.91 22.20
CA LEU A 31 -31.72 -35.10 21.02
C LEU A 31 -30.85 -33.91 21.43
N ASP A 32 -29.84 -33.60 20.62
CA ASP A 32 -28.99 -32.43 20.81
C ASP A 32 -29.81 -31.13 20.72
N GLY A 33 -29.34 -30.08 21.42
CA GLY A 33 -29.95 -28.76 21.33
C GLY A 33 -29.76 -28.17 19.93
N MET A 34 -30.74 -27.40 19.46
CA MET A 34 -30.56 -26.57 18.27
C MET A 34 -29.55 -25.45 18.59
N ASP A 35 -28.63 -25.21 17.66
CA ASP A 35 -27.69 -24.09 17.75
C ASP A 35 -28.41 -22.73 17.79
N GLY A 36 -27.71 -21.72 18.32
CA GLY A 36 -28.18 -20.35 18.31
C GLY A 36 -28.27 -19.81 16.87
N ILE A 37 -29.19 -18.85 16.65
CA ILE A 37 -29.19 -18.06 15.41
C ILE A 37 -28.10 -16.99 15.57
N ASP A 38 -27.24 -16.86 14.56
CA ASP A 38 -26.21 -15.83 14.52
C ASP A 38 -26.80 -14.40 14.58
N GLY A 39 -25.98 -13.45 15.00
CA GLY A 39 -26.33 -12.04 14.97
C GLY A 39 -26.47 -11.51 13.54
N ILE A 40 -27.22 -10.43 13.38
CA ILE A 40 -27.18 -9.63 12.15
C ILE A 40 -25.99 -8.69 12.27
N ASP A 41 -25.17 -8.61 11.23
CA ASP A 41 -24.03 -7.69 11.16
C ASP A 41 -24.45 -6.22 11.30
N GLY A 42 -23.50 -5.38 11.70
CA GLY A 42 -23.69 -3.93 11.70
C GLY A 42 -23.83 -3.37 10.28
N THR A 43 -24.51 -2.23 10.14
CA THR A 43 -24.39 -1.43 8.91
C THR A 43 -23.02 -0.75 8.88
N ASP A 44 -22.40 -0.69 7.70
CA ASP A 44 -21.18 0.07 7.48
C ASP A 44 -21.33 1.56 7.84
N GLY A 45 -20.19 2.23 8.05
CA GLY A 45 -20.15 3.67 8.20
C GLY A 45 -20.52 4.41 6.91
N THR A 46 -20.77 5.71 7.02
CA THR A 46 -20.75 6.59 5.84
C THR A 46 -19.31 6.95 5.50
N ASP A 47 -18.99 6.99 4.21
CA ASP A 47 -17.70 7.45 3.70
C ASP A 47 -17.34 8.86 4.22
N GLY A 48 -16.04 9.16 4.26
CA GLY A 48 -15.54 10.51 4.52
C GLY A 48 -15.84 11.46 3.36
N THR A 49 -15.62 12.76 3.58
CA THR A 49 -15.51 13.74 2.50
C THR A 49 -14.09 13.73 1.94
N ASP A 50 -13.96 13.76 0.61
CA ASP A 50 -12.66 13.89 -0.07
C ASP A 50 -11.87 15.12 0.42
N GLY A 51 -10.55 15.02 0.41
CA GLY A 51 -9.64 16.11 0.77
C GLY A 51 -9.44 17.13 -0.36
N LEU A 52 -9.23 18.40 -0.02
CA LEU A 52 -8.91 19.44 -1.00
C LEU A 52 -7.56 19.16 -1.68
N THR A 53 -7.50 19.37 -2.99
CA THR A 53 -6.29 19.16 -3.79
C THR A 53 -5.22 20.21 -3.42
N SER A 54 -4.03 19.76 -3.02
CA SER A 54 -2.87 20.65 -2.89
C SER A 54 -2.26 20.93 -4.26
N LEU A 55 -2.10 22.20 -4.61
CA LEU A 55 -1.54 22.63 -5.89
C LEU A 55 -0.26 23.45 -5.67
N ILE A 56 0.63 23.36 -6.66
CA ILE A 56 1.85 24.15 -6.77
C ILE A 56 1.84 24.93 -8.09
N SER A 57 2.22 26.19 -8.04
CA SER A 57 2.34 27.07 -9.21
C SER A 57 3.74 27.67 -9.26
N THR A 58 4.31 27.77 -10.46
CA THR A 58 5.63 28.36 -10.69
C THR A 58 5.50 29.59 -11.58
N THR A 59 6.06 30.71 -11.12
CA THR A 59 6.11 31.98 -11.87
C THR A 59 7.54 32.48 -11.93
N VAL A 60 7.88 33.24 -12.97
CA VAL A 60 9.19 33.90 -13.08
C VAL A 60 9.21 35.08 -12.11
N GLU A 61 10.20 35.12 -11.23
CA GLU A 61 10.47 36.28 -10.37
C GLU A 61 11.44 37.21 -11.12
N GLU A 62 11.01 38.44 -11.39
CA GLU A 62 11.85 39.45 -12.07
C GLU A 62 12.95 39.98 -11.13
N PRO A 63 14.09 40.46 -11.66
CA PRO A 63 15.18 41.05 -10.87
C PRO A 63 14.70 42.20 -9.95
N GLY A 64 14.80 41.99 -8.63
CA GLY A 64 14.17 42.86 -7.65
C GLY A 64 14.52 42.54 -6.20
N THR A 65 13.61 42.90 -5.29
CA THR A 65 13.84 42.87 -3.83
C THR A 65 13.98 41.45 -3.27
N ASN A 66 13.27 40.47 -3.83
CA ASN A 66 13.33 39.09 -3.38
C ASN A 66 14.55 38.38 -3.98
N CYS A 67 14.74 38.51 -5.30
CA CYS A 67 15.86 37.93 -6.03
C CYS A 67 16.59 39.00 -6.87
N ALA A 68 17.83 39.33 -6.51
CA ALA A 68 18.59 40.40 -7.16
C ALA A 68 18.84 40.18 -8.66
N ASN A 69 18.93 38.91 -9.10
CA ASN A 69 19.15 38.50 -10.49
C ASN A 69 17.90 37.84 -11.11
N GLY A 70 16.73 38.03 -10.48
CA GLY A 70 15.51 37.28 -10.78
C GLY A 70 15.63 35.79 -10.40
N GLY A 71 14.69 34.99 -10.88
CA GLY A 71 14.61 33.56 -10.60
C GLY A 71 13.20 33.03 -10.77
N PHE A 72 12.78 32.15 -9.86
CA PHE A 72 11.43 31.60 -9.83
C PHE A 72 10.78 31.81 -8.46
N ARG A 73 9.48 32.15 -8.48
CA ARG A 73 8.61 32.10 -7.32
C ARG A 73 7.76 30.83 -7.41
N LEU A 74 7.84 30.01 -6.37
CA LEU A 74 6.96 28.88 -6.13
C LEU A 74 5.85 29.33 -5.19
N ASP A 75 4.59 29.13 -5.59
CA ASP A 75 3.42 29.28 -4.74
C ASP A 75 2.80 27.91 -4.46
N ILE A 76 2.39 27.67 -3.22
CA ILE A 76 1.77 26.42 -2.76
C ILE A 76 0.47 26.77 -2.05
N GLY A 77 -0.59 25.98 -2.26
CA GLY A 77 -1.86 26.16 -1.57
C GLY A 77 -2.86 25.02 -1.79
N LEU A 78 -4.07 25.18 -1.30
CA LEU A 78 -5.17 24.22 -1.48
C LEU A 78 -6.19 24.79 -2.45
N ASP A 79 -6.45 24.08 -3.56
CA ASP A 79 -7.58 24.35 -4.45
C ASP A 79 -8.87 24.20 -3.63
N SER A 80 -9.39 25.34 -3.22
CA SER A 80 -10.51 25.50 -2.29
C SER A 80 -11.82 25.77 -3.04
N ASN A 81 -11.76 25.84 -4.37
CA ASN A 81 -12.92 26.00 -5.26
C ASN A 81 -13.03 24.91 -6.34
N GLU A 82 -12.15 23.90 -6.28
CA GLU A 82 -12.14 22.67 -7.10
C GLU A 82 -12.02 22.95 -8.61
N ASN A 83 -11.24 23.97 -8.99
CA ASN A 83 -11.12 24.42 -10.39
C ASN A 83 -9.88 23.88 -11.13
N GLY A 84 -8.95 23.24 -10.43
CA GLY A 84 -7.71 22.68 -10.96
C GLY A 84 -6.58 23.70 -11.19
N GLN A 85 -6.67 24.89 -10.61
CA GLN A 85 -5.65 25.95 -10.66
C GLN A 85 -5.45 26.54 -9.26
N LEU A 86 -4.22 26.95 -8.94
CA LEU A 86 -3.94 27.61 -7.67
C LEU A 86 -4.26 29.10 -7.79
N ASP A 87 -5.44 29.51 -7.31
CA ASP A 87 -5.85 30.92 -7.35
C ASP A 87 -5.09 31.78 -6.34
N ALA A 88 -4.96 33.08 -6.61
CA ALA A 88 -4.20 34.00 -5.76
C ALA A 88 -4.77 34.20 -4.33
N GLY A 89 -5.98 33.68 -4.06
CA GLY A 89 -6.58 33.63 -2.72
C GLY A 89 -6.34 32.32 -1.95
N GLU A 90 -5.74 31.33 -2.60
CA GLU A 90 -5.57 29.95 -2.11
C GLU A 90 -4.12 29.63 -1.73
N VAL A 91 -3.17 30.44 -2.23
CA VAL A 91 -1.75 30.40 -1.88
C VAL A 91 -1.58 30.55 -0.37
N SER A 92 -1.12 29.48 0.28
CA SER A 92 -0.83 29.43 1.72
C SER A 92 0.65 29.68 2.02
N SER A 93 1.54 29.46 1.05
CA SER A 93 2.98 29.69 1.16
C SER A 93 3.60 30.09 -0.18
N SER A 94 4.66 30.91 -0.12
CA SER A 94 5.48 31.30 -1.27
C SER A 94 6.97 31.12 -0.94
N GLN A 95 7.72 30.52 -1.86
CA GLN A 95 9.18 30.45 -1.82
C GLN A 95 9.80 31.14 -3.05
N TYR A 96 11.02 31.63 -2.91
CA TYR A 96 11.77 32.30 -3.97
C TYR A 96 13.09 31.57 -4.22
N LEU A 97 13.21 30.92 -5.39
CA LEU A 97 14.43 30.31 -5.89
C LEU A 97 15.16 31.36 -6.75
N CYS A 98 16.11 32.06 -6.14
CA CYS A 98 16.84 33.14 -6.78
C CYS A 98 18.02 32.65 -7.62
N ASN A 99 18.18 33.22 -8.81
CA ASN A 99 19.33 32.96 -9.66
C ASN A 99 20.63 33.48 -8.99
N LEU A 100 21.66 32.64 -9.02
CA LEU A 100 23.02 33.06 -8.69
C LEU A 100 23.54 34.05 -9.76
N ASP A 101 24.57 34.83 -9.42
CA ASP A 101 25.11 35.90 -10.26
C ASP A 101 25.64 35.33 -11.60
N PRO A 102 25.07 35.71 -12.76
CA PRO A 102 25.46 35.17 -14.07
C PRO A 102 26.75 35.82 -14.59
N ALA A 103 27.84 35.72 -13.80
CA ALA A 103 29.15 36.27 -14.12
C ALA A 103 29.70 35.81 -15.48
N ASP A 104 29.35 34.58 -15.88
CA ASP A 104 29.81 33.93 -17.11
C ASP A 104 28.67 33.63 -18.12
N GLY A 105 27.44 34.07 -17.84
CA GLY A 105 26.30 33.93 -18.77
C GLY A 105 25.69 32.53 -18.91
N LEU A 106 25.88 31.68 -17.90
CA LEU A 106 25.31 30.32 -17.82
C LEU A 106 23.79 30.34 -17.50
N THR A 107 23.08 29.28 -17.87
CA THR A 107 21.64 29.13 -17.59
C THR A 107 21.42 28.53 -16.21
N SER A 108 20.61 29.18 -15.37
CA SER A 108 20.13 28.59 -14.12
C SER A 108 19.00 27.59 -14.41
N LEU A 109 19.14 26.35 -13.98
CA LEU A 109 18.16 25.27 -14.17
C LEU A 109 17.66 24.72 -12.83
N ILE A 110 16.44 24.18 -12.87
CA ILE A 110 15.76 23.54 -11.75
C ILE A 110 15.35 22.12 -12.14
N GLY A 111 15.67 21.15 -11.29
CA GLY A 111 15.27 19.75 -11.41
C GLY A 111 14.39 19.33 -10.24
N THR A 112 13.48 18.37 -10.47
CA THR A 112 12.70 17.72 -9.41
C THR A 112 13.01 16.23 -9.37
N VAL A 113 13.30 15.72 -8.17
CA VAL A 113 13.59 14.31 -7.88
C VAL A 113 12.65 13.84 -6.79
N ILE A 114 12.15 12.61 -6.85
CA ILE A 114 11.27 12.05 -5.81
C ILE A 114 12.12 11.70 -4.59
N GLU A 115 11.89 12.41 -3.47
CA GLU A 115 12.55 12.11 -2.20
C GLU A 115 11.84 10.93 -1.52
N GLN A 116 12.61 9.90 -1.17
CA GLN A 116 12.08 8.70 -0.54
C GLN A 116 11.83 8.92 0.96
N PRO A 117 10.87 8.21 1.58
CA PRO A 117 10.70 8.18 3.03
C PRO A 117 12.02 7.87 3.75
N GLY A 118 12.50 8.80 4.58
CA GLY A 118 13.87 8.73 5.11
C GLY A 118 14.27 9.90 6.00
N ALA A 119 15.58 10.17 6.03
CA ALA A 119 16.20 11.10 6.99
C ALA A 119 15.93 12.58 6.71
N ASN A 120 15.64 12.96 5.46
CA ASN A 120 15.27 14.34 5.10
C ASN A 120 13.75 14.55 5.24
N CYS A 121 12.96 13.61 4.70
CA CYS A 121 11.50 13.64 4.75
C CYS A 121 10.95 12.30 5.26
N ALA A 122 10.34 12.29 6.44
CA ALA A 122 9.81 11.06 7.06
C ALA A 122 8.77 10.34 6.18
N ASN A 123 7.92 11.10 5.50
CA ASN A 123 6.85 10.61 4.62
C ASN A 123 7.20 10.72 3.11
N GLY A 124 8.48 10.91 2.79
CA GLY A 124 8.96 11.23 1.43
C GLY A 124 8.49 12.60 0.94
N GLY A 125 8.61 12.85 -0.35
CA GLY A 125 8.19 14.10 -1.00
C GLY A 125 8.97 14.34 -2.29
N TYR A 126 9.39 15.59 -2.50
CA TYR A 126 10.26 15.97 -3.62
C TYR A 126 11.50 16.73 -3.14
N ARG A 127 12.65 16.39 -3.73
CA ARG A 127 13.85 17.21 -3.69
C ARG A 127 13.85 18.13 -4.92
N LEU A 128 14.04 19.42 -4.70
CA LEU A 128 14.21 20.43 -5.73
C LEU A 128 15.70 20.76 -5.81
N ASP A 129 16.32 20.41 -6.92
CA ASP A 129 17.73 20.67 -7.19
C ASP A 129 17.88 21.92 -8.07
N VAL A 130 18.85 22.78 -7.74
CA VAL A 130 19.10 24.04 -8.45
C VAL A 130 20.58 24.17 -8.78
N GLY A 131 20.88 24.48 -10.03
CA GLY A 131 22.26 24.55 -10.53
C GLY A 131 22.43 25.43 -11.76
N LEU A 132 23.67 25.56 -12.20
CA LEU A 132 24.01 26.26 -13.44
C LEU A 132 24.38 25.22 -14.50
N ASP A 133 23.66 25.21 -15.62
CA ASP A 133 24.05 24.50 -16.85
C ASP A 133 25.42 25.03 -17.29
N SER A 134 26.46 24.28 -16.89
CA SER A 134 27.86 24.67 -16.97
C SER A 134 28.53 24.08 -18.21
N ASN A 135 27.89 23.09 -18.83
CA ASN A 135 28.34 22.47 -20.08
C ASN A 135 27.55 22.93 -21.32
N GLY A 136 26.38 23.56 -21.13
CA GLY A 136 25.55 24.19 -22.16
C GLY A 136 24.60 23.23 -22.87
N ASN A 137 24.12 22.18 -22.18
CA ASN A 137 23.28 21.14 -22.78
C ASN A 137 21.76 21.40 -22.63
N GLY A 138 21.34 22.27 -21.69
CA GLY A 138 19.94 22.54 -21.38
C GLY A 138 19.26 21.56 -20.43
N GLU A 139 20.00 20.65 -19.79
CA GLU A 139 19.56 19.73 -18.74
C GLU A 139 20.36 20.00 -17.45
N LEU A 140 19.83 19.67 -16.27
CA LEU A 140 20.55 19.86 -15.00
C LEU A 140 21.27 18.57 -14.60
N ASP A 141 22.58 18.49 -14.87
CA ASP A 141 23.40 17.33 -14.51
C ASP A 141 23.66 17.25 -12.99
N GLU A 142 23.84 16.03 -12.44
CA GLU A 142 24.10 15.81 -11.00
C GLU A 142 25.36 16.57 -10.51
N SER A 143 26.36 16.76 -11.37
CA SER A 143 27.57 17.53 -11.08
C SER A 143 27.39 19.06 -11.11
N GLU A 144 26.23 19.55 -11.55
CA GLU A 144 25.91 20.97 -11.72
C GLU A 144 24.95 21.48 -10.64
N VAL A 145 24.34 20.58 -9.86
CA VAL A 145 23.53 20.90 -8.68
C VAL A 145 24.36 21.64 -7.64
N THR A 146 23.96 22.88 -7.33
CA THR A 146 24.62 23.75 -6.34
C THR A 146 23.87 23.86 -5.02
N SER A 147 22.57 23.59 -5.04
CA SER A 147 21.69 23.59 -3.86
C SER A 147 20.56 22.59 -4.05
N SER A 148 20.12 21.98 -2.95
CA SER A 148 18.97 21.07 -2.91
C SER A 148 18.05 21.48 -1.76
N GLU A 149 16.76 21.64 -2.05
CA GLU A 149 15.71 21.88 -1.05
C GLU A 149 14.74 20.70 -1.00
N TYR A 150 14.14 20.45 0.16
CA TYR A 150 13.27 19.30 0.39
C TYR A 150 11.82 19.73 0.65
N LEU A 151 10.97 19.62 -0.37
CA LEU A 151 9.52 19.69 -0.23
C LEU A 151 9.02 18.33 0.28
N CYS A 152 9.16 18.11 1.58
CA CYS A 152 8.57 16.96 2.25
C CYS A 152 7.04 17.00 2.15
N ASN A 153 6.44 15.83 1.97
CA ASN A 153 5.03 15.63 2.30
C ASN A 153 4.82 16.03 3.76
N ALA A 154 3.69 16.68 4.05
CA ALA A 154 3.38 17.14 5.40
C ALA A 154 3.35 15.98 6.42
N ASP A 155 3.42 16.31 7.70
CA ASP A 155 3.09 15.39 8.79
C ASP A 155 1.58 15.12 8.80
N ALA A 156 1.12 14.35 7.81
CA ALA A 156 -0.21 13.79 7.74
C ALA A 156 -0.32 12.64 8.74
N ALA A 157 -0.45 12.99 10.02
CA ALA A 157 -0.70 12.05 11.12
C ALA A 157 -2.01 11.25 10.96
N ASP A 158 -2.84 11.62 9.98
CA ASP A 158 -4.12 11.01 9.64
C ASP A 158 -4.13 10.29 8.25
N PHE A 159 -3.01 10.28 7.49
CA PHE A 159 -2.92 9.42 6.29
C PHE A 159 -2.53 8.00 6.67
N ASN A 160 -3.53 7.24 7.09
CA ASN A 160 -3.44 5.78 7.14
C ASN A 160 -3.12 5.25 5.73
N TYR A 161 -2.23 4.26 5.67
CA TYR A 161 -2.02 3.44 4.50
C TYR A 161 -1.74 2.02 4.93
N GLN A 162 -2.07 1.08 4.05
CA GLN A 162 -1.65 -0.30 4.15
C GLN A 162 -0.54 -0.54 3.12
N SER A 163 0.46 -1.37 3.43
CA SER A 163 1.59 -1.63 2.55
C SER A 163 1.87 -3.11 2.25
N TYR A 164 2.58 -3.33 1.15
CA TYR A 164 3.26 -4.58 0.81
C TYR A 164 4.71 -4.23 0.50
N ALA A 165 5.61 -4.55 1.42
CA ALA A 165 7.04 -4.28 1.29
C ALA A 165 7.81 -5.59 1.12
N SER A 166 8.75 -5.64 0.18
CA SER A 166 9.54 -6.85 -0.09
C SER A 166 10.92 -6.52 -0.69
N LEU A 167 11.88 -7.43 -0.47
CA LEU A 167 13.13 -7.47 -1.23
C LEU A 167 12.96 -8.45 -2.39
N ILE A 168 12.97 -7.93 -3.62
CA ILE A 168 12.87 -8.74 -4.85
C ILE A 168 14.29 -9.08 -5.34
N SER A 169 14.51 -10.32 -5.74
CA SER A 169 15.74 -10.77 -6.40
C SER A 169 15.43 -11.66 -7.60
N GLN A 170 16.29 -11.65 -8.62
CA GLN A 170 16.13 -12.43 -9.84
C GLN A 170 17.50 -12.90 -10.34
N THR A 171 17.57 -14.14 -10.85
CA THR A 171 18.82 -14.77 -11.31
C THR A 171 18.61 -15.44 -12.67
N GLY A 172 19.56 -15.25 -13.60
CA GLY A 172 19.55 -15.88 -14.91
C GLY A 172 18.27 -15.54 -15.70
N THR A 173 17.50 -16.56 -16.05
CA THR A 173 16.19 -16.40 -16.72
C THR A 173 15.01 -16.83 -15.86
N ASP A 174 15.24 -17.12 -14.57
CA ASP A 174 14.18 -17.53 -13.65
C ASP A 174 13.30 -16.33 -13.27
N ASP A 175 12.09 -16.59 -12.78
CA ASP A 175 11.15 -15.56 -12.34
C ASP A 175 11.65 -14.87 -11.04
N PRO A 176 11.36 -13.58 -10.82
CA PRO A 176 11.75 -12.89 -9.59
C PRO A 176 11.10 -13.49 -8.34
N VAL A 177 11.85 -13.52 -7.24
CA VAL A 177 11.38 -14.00 -5.93
C VAL A 177 11.32 -12.85 -4.92
N SER A 178 10.20 -12.74 -4.22
CA SER A 178 9.96 -11.74 -3.16
C SER A 178 10.30 -12.31 -1.79
N SER A 179 11.17 -11.63 -1.04
CA SER A 179 11.30 -11.79 0.42
C SER A 179 10.46 -10.72 1.10
N VAL A 180 9.25 -11.06 1.54
CA VAL A 180 8.28 -10.13 2.12
C VAL A 180 8.79 -9.61 3.48
N LEU A 181 8.72 -8.29 3.67
CA LEU A 181 9.08 -7.57 4.89
C LEU A 181 7.85 -7.03 5.64
N ASP A 182 6.86 -6.51 4.90
CA ASP A 182 5.52 -6.19 5.40
C ASP A 182 4.44 -6.62 4.39
N ASN A 183 3.25 -6.92 4.90
CA ASN A 183 2.06 -7.20 4.09
C ASN A 183 0.79 -6.83 4.86
N SER A 184 0.72 -5.59 5.34
CA SER A 184 -0.49 -5.02 5.93
C SER A 184 -1.64 -4.89 4.92
N LEU A 185 -1.36 -4.78 3.62
CA LEU A 185 -2.36 -4.89 2.54
C LEU A 185 -3.09 -6.24 2.50
N GLY A 186 -2.45 -7.32 2.96
CA GLY A 186 -2.98 -8.68 2.87
C GLY A 186 -3.15 -9.17 1.43
N LEU A 187 -2.16 -8.90 0.57
CA LEU A 187 -2.10 -9.35 -0.83
C LEU A 187 -0.85 -10.19 -1.10
N ASN A 188 -0.80 -10.87 -2.24
CA ASN A 188 0.39 -11.61 -2.69
C ASN A 188 0.71 -11.28 -4.15
N ILE A 189 1.97 -10.90 -4.42
CA ILE A 189 2.47 -10.63 -5.77
C ILE A 189 3.24 -11.84 -6.29
N VAL A 190 2.76 -12.43 -7.38
CA VAL A 190 3.50 -13.45 -8.15
C VAL A 190 4.16 -12.77 -9.34
N TRP A 191 5.49 -12.67 -9.32
CA TRP A 191 6.27 -12.13 -10.43
C TRP A 191 6.50 -13.18 -11.52
N ALA A 192 6.47 -12.73 -12.78
CA ALA A 192 6.86 -13.51 -13.95
C ALA A 192 7.79 -12.68 -14.85
N ARG A 193 8.81 -13.29 -15.45
CA ARG A 193 9.75 -12.64 -16.35
C ARG A 193 9.24 -12.64 -17.80
N GLU A 194 8.69 -11.52 -18.25
CA GLU A 194 8.21 -11.35 -19.64
C GLU A 194 9.36 -11.40 -20.65
N SER A 195 10.48 -10.74 -20.33
CA SER A 195 11.70 -10.69 -21.15
C SER A 195 12.90 -10.23 -20.32
N GLN A 196 14.09 -10.12 -20.93
CA GLN A 196 15.29 -9.60 -20.25
C GLN A 196 14.99 -8.24 -19.62
N GLY A 197 15.20 -8.14 -18.30
CA GLY A 197 14.99 -6.91 -17.52
C GLY A 197 13.55 -6.39 -17.50
N ARG A 198 12.54 -7.22 -17.78
CA ARG A 198 11.12 -6.82 -17.69
C ARG A 198 10.26 -7.92 -17.07
N TYR A 199 9.55 -7.54 -16.02
CA TYR A 199 8.87 -8.45 -15.11
C TYR A 199 7.46 -7.94 -14.83
N LEU A 200 6.50 -8.86 -14.77
CA LEU A 200 5.09 -8.58 -14.51
C LEU A 200 4.69 -9.27 -13.19
N GLY A 201 4.38 -8.47 -12.18
CA GLY A 201 3.80 -8.90 -10.92
C GLY A 201 2.29 -8.97 -11.06
N THR A 202 1.72 -10.15 -10.88
CA THR A 202 0.27 -10.34 -10.79
C THR A 202 -0.12 -10.41 -9.32
N LEU A 203 -1.06 -9.56 -8.91
CA LEU A 203 -1.62 -9.54 -7.56
C LEU A 203 -2.77 -10.55 -7.47
N ASP A 204 -2.94 -11.18 -6.31
CA ASP A 204 -4.08 -12.07 -6.02
C ASP A 204 -5.38 -11.33 -5.65
N ARG A 205 -5.29 -10.01 -5.44
CA ARG A 205 -6.38 -9.08 -5.15
C ARG A 205 -6.21 -7.80 -5.97
N SER A 206 -7.30 -7.12 -6.26
CA SER A 206 -7.26 -5.78 -6.86
C SER A 206 -6.93 -4.70 -5.82
N ILE A 207 -6.29 -3.63 -6.29
CA ILE A 207 -5.97 -2.37 -5.59
C ILE A 207 -6.67 -1.19 -6.27
N ASP A 208 -6.91 -0.10 -5.55
CA ASP A 208 -7.32 1.19 -6.11
C ASP A 208 -6.09 1.92 -6.67
N ILE A 209 -5.98 1.95 -8.00
CA ILE A 209 -4.91 2.67 -8.73
C ILE A 209 -4.88 4.17 -8.35
N GLY A 210 -6.04 4.77 -8.05
CA GLY A 210 -6.14 6.18 -7.66
C GLY A 210 -5.57 6.48 -6.27
N LYS A 211 -5.49 5.47 -5.40
CA LYS A 211 -4.92 5.56 -4.04
C LYS A 211 -3.61 4.82 -3.87
N THR A 212 -3.04 4.24 -4.93
CA THR A 212 -1.85 3.38 -4.83
C THR A 212 -0.58 4.03 -5.38
N VAL A 213 0.51 3.95 -4.62
CA VAL A 213 1.86 4.41 -5.01
C VAL A 213 2.87 3.27 -4.91
N ILE A 214 3.75 3.15 -5.91
CA ILE A 214 4.89 2.22 -5.91
C ILE A 214 6.17 2.99 -5.53
N PHE A 215 6.92 2.46 -4.58
CA PHE A 215 8.28 2.90 -4.23
C PHE A 215 9.26 1.76 -4.53
N PHE A 216 10.44 2.09 -5.07
CA PHE A 216 11.48 1.09 -5.35
C PHE A 216 12.90 1.68 -5.35
N SER A 217 13.89 0.84 -5.03
CA SER A 217 15.31 1.19 -5.09
C SER A 217 15.98 0.68 -6.36
N THR A 218 16.90 1.44 -6.96
CA THR A 218 17.79 0.91 -8.01
C THR A 218 18.87 0.00 -7.40
N PRO A 219 18.99 -1.28 -7.82
CA PRO A 219 20.06 -2.17 -7.38
C PRO A 219 21.43 -1.69 -7.86
N SER A 220 22.48 -1.90 -7.08
CA SER A 220 23.84 -1.44 -7.41
C SER A 220 24.49 -2.13 -8.64
N SER A 221 23.86 -3.18 -9.17
CA SER A 221 24.23 -3.80 -10.45
C SER A 221 23.56 -3.17 -11.68
N HIS A 222 22.71 -2.16 -11.49
CA HIS A 222 21.84 -1.55 -12.50
C HIS A 222 21.95 -0.02 -12.48
N THR A 223 21.59 0.63 -13.59
CA THR A 223 21.59 2.10 -13.73
C THR A 223 20.22 2.73 -13.52
N GLY A 224 19.15 1.93 -13.49
CA GLY A 224 17.80 2.43 -13.22
C GLY A 224 16.74 1.33 -13.15
N VAL A 225 15.62 1.67 -12.53
CA VAL A 225 14.41 0.86 -12.43
C VAL A 225 13.23 1.74 -12.83
N ARG A 226 12.19 1.14 -13.44
CA ARG A 226 10.88 1.76 -13.64
C ARG A 226 9.80 0.84 -13.09
N GLY A 227 8.85 1.40 -12.36
CA GLY A 227 7.63 0.73 -11.91
C GLY A 227 6.39 1.35 -12.55
N GLU A 228 5.43 0.52 -12.90
CA GLU A 228 4.19 0.93 -13.58
C GLU A 228 3.01 0.12 -13.01
N LEU A 229 1.94 0.80 -12.59
CA LEU A 229 0.64 0.17 -12.34
C LEU A 229 -0.02 -0.07 -13.71
N VAL A 230 -0.02 -1.31 -14.18
CA VAL A 230 -0.52 -1.70 -15.50
C VAL A 230 -2.04 -1.90 -15.48
N SER A 231 -2.57 -2.35 -14.34
CA SER A 231 -4.00 -2.47 -14.03
C SER A 231 -4.20 -2.40 -12.52
N ASP A 232 -5.45 -2.59 -12.09
CA ASP A 232 -5.84 -2.80 -10.70
C ASP A 232 -5.24 -4.06 -10.06
N ASN A 233 -4.61 -4.95 -10.83
CA ASN A 233 -4.05 -6.20 -10.34
C ASN A 233 -2.71 -6.61 -11.00
N GLN A 234 -2.07 -5.70 -11.75
CA GLN A 234 -0.80 -5.95 -12.42
C GLN A 234 0.17 -4.78 -12.28
N ILE A 235 1.41 -5.12 -11.93
CA ILE A 235 2.52 -4.17 -11.77
C ILE A 235 3.67 -4.61 -12.68
N ARG A 236 4.20 -3.70 -13.50
CA ARG A 236 5.42 -3.95 -14.28
C ARG A 236 6.62 -3.35 -13.56
N LEU A 237 7.71 -4.12 -13.53
CA LEU A 237 9.06 -3.62 -13.22
C LEU A 237 9.93 -3.77 -14.47
N GLU A 238 10.59 -2.68 -14.88
CA GLU A 238 11.65 -2.70 -15.88
C GLU A 238 12.99 -2.33 -15.23
N LEU A 239 14.05 -3.11 -15.47
CA LEU A 239 15.39 -2.86 -14.96
C LEU A 239 16.38 -2.59 -16.11
N GLN A 240 17.16 -1.52 -15.98
CA GLN A 240 18.09 -1.05 -16.99
C GLN A 240 19.54 -1.01 -16.49
N ASN A 241 20.48 -1.29 -17.38
CA ASN A 241 21.93 -1.21 -17.16
C ASN A 241 22.60 -0.57 -18.38
N GLY A 242 22.54 0.76 -18.42
CA GLY A 242 22.83 1.59 -19.59
C GLY A 242 21.55 2.09 -20.29
N ILE A 243 21.70 3.18 -21.05
CA ILE A 243 20.60 3.88 -21.73
C ILE A 243 19.87 2.93 -22.69
N ASN A 244 18.58 2.66 -22.42
CA ASN A 244 17.73 1.74 -23.18
C ASN A 244 18.25 0.28 -23.26
N VAL A 245 19.09 -0.15 -22.31
CA VAL A 245 19.59 -1.53 -22.21
C VAL A 245 18.94 -2.20 -21.01
N PHE A 246 18.01 -3.12 -21.24
CA PHE A 246 17.38 -3.91 -20.16
C PHE A 246 18.31 -5.03 -19.67
N ALA A 247 18.26 -5.35 -18.37
CA ALA A 247 19.16 -6.33 -17.75
C ALA A 247 18.47 -7.23 -16.70
N ASP A 248 18.92 -8.48 -16.66
CA ASP A 248 18.60 -9.48 -15.63
C ASP A 248 19.72 -9.54 -14.57
N ASN A 249 19.53 -10.31 -13.51
CA ASN A 249 20.47 -10.55 -12.41
C ASN A 249 20.58 -9.35 -11.44
N PHE A 250 19.56 -9.18 -10.62
CA PHE A 250 19.52 -8.21 -9.53
C PHE A 250 19.20 -8.89 -8.20
N GLU A 251 19.74 -8.35 -7.11
CA GLU A 251 19.50 -8.85 -5.76
C GLU A 251 19.04 -7.70 -4.85
N ASN A 252 18.14 -8.01 -3.92
CA ASN A 252 17.66 -7.10 -2.87
C ASN A 252 17.16 -5.74 -3.38
N LEU A 253 16.43 -5.74 -4.52
CA LEU A 253 15.64 -4.58 -4.94
C LEU A 253 14.56 -4.37 -3.87
N SER A 254 14.63 -3.26 -3.13
CA SER A 254 13.53 -2.85 -2.26
C SER A 254 12.36 -2.44 -3.14
N PHE A 255 11.20 -3.05 -2.89
CA PHE A 255 9.91 -2.75 -3.52
C PHE A 255 8.88 -2.56 -2.42
N GLU A 256 8.14 -1.46 -2.46
CA GLU A 256 7.03 -1.19 -1.57
C GLU A 256 5.83 -0.67 -2.36
N LEU A 257 4.68 -1.28 -2.13
CA LEU A 257 3.39 -0.78 -2.59
C LEU A 257 2.66 -0.18 -1.38
N ARG A 258 2.08 1.01 -1.51
CA ARG A 258 1.21 1.63 -0.50
C ARG A 258 -0.13 1.96 -1.11
N GLU A 259 -1.21 1.51 -0.48
CA GLU A 259 -2.59 1.94 -0.75
C GLU A 259 -3.03 2.81 0.43
N TYR A 260 -3.41 4.06 0.14
CA TYR A 260 -3.90 5.01 1.15
C TYR A 260 -5.40 4.82 1.38
N GLU A 261 -5.88 5.08 2.60
CA GLU A 261 -7.31 4.91 2.97
C GLU A 261 -8.25 5.97 2.36
#